data_AF-A0A3D4UV62-F1
#
_entry.id   AF-A0A3D4UV62-F1
#
_cell.length_a   1.000
_cell.length_b   1.000
_cell.length_c   1.000
_cell.angle_alpha   90.00
_cell.angle_beta   90.00
_cell.angle_gamma   90.00
#
_symmetry.space_group_name_H-M   'P 1'
#
loop_
_entity.id
_entity.type
_entity.pdbx_description
1 polymer ?
#
loop_
_entity_poly.entity_id
_entity_poly.type
_entity_poly.pdbx_seq_one_letter_code
_entity_poly.pdbx_strand_id
1 'polypeptide(L)'
;MYQQDWAFGYEAYLTNGFDNSITTNTENRTFLPASKNNKERFEESSNGEPLFTGKIAVRNQNIGELGLSYMGGIYNTYEDEGLILDEPRRLDVFAVDFNTELPFSETYIVGEWAWVFVDVPNTFTQQYGEKQSGGFLDIVQPVIDKSMFGFDDAVFNVALRLESVDWNVGTFNETGGNIGDEIWAVVPGISFRPTYQTVFRLNYRYQEQTDILGNAPAKTSGIEIGFATYF
;
A
#
# COMPACT_ATOMS: atom_id res chain seq x y z
N MET A 1 -1.25 23.75 -13.35
CA MET A 1 -1.05 25.22 -13.46
C MET A 1 0.09 25.57 -12.52
N TYR A 2 1.22 26.05 -13.04
CA TYR A 2 2.40 26.39 -12.21
C TYR A 2 2.28 27.82 -11.73
N GLN A 3 2.37 28.06 -10.43
CA GLN A 3 2.44 29.40 -9.85
C GLN A 3 3.51 29.39 -8.75
N GLN A 4 4.63 30.09 -9.01
CA GLN A 4 5.67 30.41 -8.00
C GLN A 4 6.06 29.21 -7.12
N ASP A 5 6.76 28.23 -7.71
CA ASP A 5 7.24 26.98 -7.09
C ASP A 5 6.18 25.91 -6.79
N TRP A 6 4.89 26.21 -6.97
CA TRP A 6 3.81 25.26 -6.78
C TRP A 6 3.31 24.64 -8.07
N ALA A 7 3.01 23.34 -8.01
CA ALA A 7 2.33 22.58 -9.02
C ALA A 7 1.13 21.84 -8.40
N PHE A 8 0.07 21.71 -9.19
CA PHE A 8 -1.15 21.00 -8.83
C PHE A 8 -1.43 19.92 -9.87
N GLY A 9 -1.66 18.70 -9.41
CA GLY A 9 -1.98 17.53 -10.22
C GLY A 9 -3.30 16.89 -9.81
N TYR A 10 -3.97 16.23 -10.74
CA TYR A 10 -5.14 15.42 -10.48
C TYR A 10 -5.23 14.27 -11.49
N GLU A 11 -5.83 13.17 -11.08
CA GLU A 11 -6.15 12.02 -11.93
C GLU A 11 -7.48 11.40 -11.49
N ALA A 12 -8.21 10.82 -12.43
CA ALA A 12 -9.46 10.14 -12.18
C ALA A 12 -9.67 9.02 -13.21
N TYR A 13 -10.11 7.86 -12.74
CA TYR A 13 -10.29 6.65 -13.53
C TYR A 13 -11.61 5.95 -13.17
N LEU A 14 -12.20 5.32 -14.17
CA LEU A 14 -13.26 4.32 -14.00
C LEU A 14 -12.71 3.01 -14.54
N THR A 15 -12.78 1.96 -13.74
CA THR A 15 -12.20 0.65 -14.05
C THR A 15 -13.18 -0.46 -13.72
N ASN A 16 -12.90 -1.68 -14.21
CA ASN A 16 -13.62 -2.87 -13.77
C ASN A 16 -13.43 -3.07 -12.27
N GLY A 17 -14.55 -3.35 -11.62
CA GLY A 17 -14.75 -3.23 -10.19
C GLY A 17 -13.92 -4.16 -9.31
N PHE A 18 -14.18 -4.04 -8.02
CA PHE A 18 -13.85 -5.07 -7.05
C PHE A 18 -14.68 -6.34 -7.28
N ASP A 19 -14.39 -7.42 -6.57
CA ASP A 19 -15.14 -8.68 -6.66
C ASP A 19 -15.20 -9.41 -5.31
N ASN A 20 -16.02 -10.47 -5.24
CA ASN A 20 -16.30 -11.22 -4.01
C ASN A 20 -15.03 -11.77 -3.33
N SER A 21 -13.92 -11.95 -4.05
CA SER A 21 -12.69 -12.49 -3.47
C SER A 21 -12.15 -11.64 -2.31
N ILE A 22 -12.57 -10.38 -2.16
CA ILE A 22 -12.29 -9.59 -0.96
C ILE A 22 -12.72 -10.31 0.32
N THR A 23 -13.84 -11.03 0.32
CA THR A 23 -14.33 -11.82 1.46
C THR A 23 -14.24 -13.34 1.23
N THR A 24 -14.14 -13.79 -0.02
CA THR A 24 -14.06 -15.23 -0.38
C THR A 24 -12.65 -15.65 -0.84
N ASN A 25 -11.61 -15.21 -0.12
CA ASN A 25 -10.21 -15.57 -0.38
C ASN A 25 -9.65 -16.67 0.55
N THR A 26 -8.42 -17.10 0.26
CA THR A 26 -7.67 -18.10 1.04
C THR A 26 -7.04 -17.55 2.32
N GLU A 27 -6.97 -16.23 2.51
CA GLU A 27 -6.36 -15.58 3.67
C GLU A 27 -7.28 -15.55 4.90
N ASN A 28 -8.55 -15.98 4.76
CA ASN A 28 -9.57 -16.02 5.80
C ASN A 28 -9.78 -14.67 6.52
N ARG A 29 -9.65 -13.57 5.78
CA ARG A 29 -9.84 -12.18 6.23
C ARG A 29 -10.38 -11.34 5.08
N THR A 30 -10.80 -10.10 5.34
CA THR A 30 -11.00 -9.12 4.27
C THR A 30 -9.64 -8.81 3.63
N PHE A 31 -9.50 -9.04 2.31
CA PHE A 31 -8.19 -8.93 1.65
C PHE A 31 -8.30 -8.33 0.25
N LEU A 32 -8.11 -7.00 0.16
CA LEU A 32 -8.15 -6.26 -1.11
C LEU A 32 -7.28 -6.85 -2.23
N PRO A 33 -6.03 -7.29 -1.97
CA PRO A 33 -5.19 -7.83 -3.03
C PRO A 33 -5.77 -9.08 -3.71
N ALA A 34 -6.71 -9.79 -3.08
CA ALA A 34 -7.37 -10.95 -3.67
C ALA A 34 -8.07 -10.59 -5.00
N SER A 35 -8.77 -9.44 -5.03
CA SER A 35 -9.48 -9.01 -6.24
C SER A 35 -8.53 -8.74 -7.40
N LYS A 36 -7.31 -8.26 -7.13
CA LYS A 36 -6.29 -8.04 -8.17
C LYS A 36 -5.84 -9.34 -8.83
N ASN A 37 -5.85 -10.45 -8.09
CA ASN A 37 -5.40 -11.76 -8.59
C ASN A 37 -6.48 -12.50 -9.38
N ASN A 38 -7.74 -12.06 -9.32
CA ASN A 38 -8.81 -12.64 -10.12
C ASN A 38 -8.60 -12.29 -11.60
N LYS A 39 -8.39 -13.31 -12.45
CA LYS A 39 -8.18 -13.14 -13.90
C LYS A 39 -9.46 -12.77 -14.64
N GLU A 40 -10.61 -13.21 -14.13
CA GLU A 40 -11.91 -13.00 -14.77
C GLU A 40 -12.30 -11.52 -14.78
N ARG A 41 -11.70 -10.69 -13.91
CA ARG A 41 -11.93 -9.23 -13.87
C ARG A 41 -11.63 -8.49 -15.18
N PHE A 42 -10.85 -9.10 -16.08
CA PHE A 42 -10.56 -8.55 -17.40
C PHE A 42 -11.62 -8.94 -18.44
N GLU A 43 -12.34 -10.03 -18.21
CA GLU A 43 -13.33 -10.59 -19.13
C GLU A 43 -14.74 -10.16 -18.74
N GLU A 44 -15.02 -10.08 -17.43
CA GLU A 44 -16.34 -9.80 -16.87
C GLU A 44 -16.26 -8.82 -15.69
N SER A 45 -17.35 -8.06 -15.48
CA SER A 45 -17.54 -7.26 -14.27
C SER A 45 -18.35 -8.09 -13.28
N SER A 46 -17.91 -8.14 -12.02
CA SER A 46 -18.54 -8.92 -10.94
C SER A 46 -19.97 -8.48 -10.63
N ASN A 47 -20.31 -7.22 -10.90
CA ASN A 47 -21.59 -6.61 -10.55
C ASN A 47 -22.07 -5.55 -11.55
N GLY A 48 -21.34 -5.36 -12.66
CA GLY A 48 -21.70 -4.38 -13.69
C GLY A 48 -21.45 -2.91 -13.32
N GLU A 49 -20.97 -2.62 -12.11
CA GLU A 49 -20.77 -1.27 -11.60
C GLU A 49 -19.28 -0.87 -11.66
N PRO A 50 -18.95 0.37 -12.07
CA PRO A 50 -17.57 0.80 -12.20
C PRO A 50 -16.94 1.12 -10.84
N LEU A 51 -15.67 0.76 -10.68
CA LEU A 51 -14.83 1.23 -9.58
C LEU A 51 -14.25 2.61 -9.93
N PHE A 52 -14.52 3.58 -9.07
CA PHE A 52 -13.93 4.91 -9.17
C PHE A 52 -12.58 4.96 -8.45
N THR A 53 -11.60 5.60 -9.08
CA THR A 53 -10.33 5.98 -8.43
C THR A 53 -10.01 7.42 -8.78
N GLY A 54 -9.57 8.20 -7.80
CA GLY A 54 -9.12 9.57 -8.03
C GLY A 54 -8.03 9.97 -7.07
N LYS A 55 -7.14 10.85 -7.53
CA LYS A 55 -6.08 11.44 -6.72
C LYS A 55 -5.95 12.93 -7.04
N ILE A 56 -5.67 13.70 -6.02
CA ILE A 56 -5.23 15.09 -6.12
C ILE A 56 -3.88 15.24 -5.44
N ALA A 57 -3.00 16.07 -6.00
CA ALA A 57 -1.69 16.30 -5.44
C ALA A 57 -1.28 17.77 -5.53
N VAL A 58 -0.56 18.23 -4.52
CA VAL A 58 0.09 19.53 -4.49
C VAL A 58 1.58 19.33 -4.27
N ARG A 59 2.39 19.95 -5.12
CA ARG A 59 3.84 19.88 -5.05
C ARG A 59 4.43 21.27 -4.91
N ASN A 60 5.39 21.42 -4.01
CA ASN A 60 6.29 22.56 -3.96
C ASN A 60 7.72 22.10 -4.24
N GLN A 61 8.43 22.79 -5.13
CA GLN A 61 9.78 22.39 -5.56
C GLN A 61 10.82 22.32 -4.43
N ASN A 62 10.63 23.05 -3.33
CA ASN A 62 11.57 23.12 -2.21
C ASN A 62 11.12 22.33 -0.97
N ILE A 63 9.91 21.78 -0.98
CA ILE A 63 9.33 21.09 0.18
C ILE A 63 9.02 19.62 -0.14
N GLY A 64 8.46 19.33 -1.31
CA GLY A 64 7.96 18.00 -1.63
C GLY A 64 6.56 17.99 -2.23
N GLU A 65 5.98 16.80 -2.35
CA GLU A 65 4.64 16.56 -2.88
C GLU A 65 3.77 15.84 -1.87
N LEU A 66 2.55 16.34 -1.67
CA LEU A 66 1.50 15.72 -0.85
C LEU A 66 0.35 15.30 -1.78
N GLY A 67 -0.02 14.03 -1.71
CA GLY A 67 -1.14 13.44 -2.44
C GLY A 67 -2.26 12.97 -1.51
N LEU A 68 -3.49 13.11 -1.98
CA LEU A 68 -4.69 12.53 -1.38
C LEU A 68 -5.36 11.66 -2.44
N SER A 69 -5.59 10.39 -2.12
CA SER A 69 -6.15 9.41 -3.04
C SER A 69 -7.40 8.76 -2.46
N TYR A 70 -8.32 8.42 -3.34
CA TYR A 70 -9.55 7.71 -3.03
C TYR A 70 -9.82 6.64 -4.10
N MET A 71 -10.23 5.46 -3.66
CA MET A 71 -10.69 4.36 -4.53
C MET A 71 -11.91 3.72 -3.88
N GLY A 72 -13.01 3.56 -4.61
CA GLY A 72 -14.17 2.89 -4.03
C GLY A 72 -15.28 2.51 -5.01
N GLY A 73 -16.01 1.46 -4.65
CA GLY A 73 -17.03 0.83 -5.48
C GLY A 73 -17.72 -0.34 -4.77
N ILE A 74 -18.72 -0.93 -5.44
CA ILE A 74 -19.38 -2.15 -4.96
C ILE A 74 -18.44 -3.34 -5.25
N TYR A 75 -18.27 -4.23 -4.28
CA TYR A 75 -17.38 -5.38 -4.45
C TYR A 75 -18.09 -6.71 -4.61
N ASN A 76 -19.30 -6.86 -4.08
CA ASN A 76 -20.03 -8.12 -4.20
C ASN A 76 -20.86 -8.17 -5.49
N THR A 77 -21.03 -9.36 -6.01
CA THR A 77 -22.13 -9.72 -6.90
C THR A 77 -23.41 -9.75 -6.07
N TYR A 78 -24.27 -8.74 -6.27
CA TYR A 78 -25.54 -8.58 -5.53
C TYR A 78 -26.76 -9.01 -6.37
N GLU A 79 -26.61 -9.12 -7.69
CA GLU A 79 -27.65 -9.56 -8.62
C GLU A 79 -27.02 -10.45 -9.70
N ASP A 80 -27.70 -11.55 -10.04
CA ASP A 80 -27.30 -12.46 -11.12
C ASP A 80 -28.53 -12.89 -11.93
N GLU A 81 -28.54 -12.65 -13.24
CA GLU A 81 -29.68 -12.89 -14.15
C GLU A 81 -31.05 -12.37 -13.63
N GLY A 82 -31.07 -11.26 -12.88
CA GLY A 82 -32.28 -10.69 -12.28
C GLY A 82 -32.67 -11.29 -10.92
N LEU A 83 -31.92 -12.25 -10.41
CA LEU A 83 -32.06 -12.79 -9.06
C LEU A 83 -31.21 -11.97 -8.09
N ILE A 84 -31.85 -11.40 -7.07
CA ILE A 84 -31.15 -10.68 -5.99
C ILE A 84 -30.49 -11.70 -5.06
N LEU A 85 -29.17 -11.63 -4.95
CA LEU A 85 -28.34 -12.52 -4.12
C LEU A 85 -27.99 -11.91 -2.75
N ASP A 86 -27.73 -10.61 -2.71
CA ASP A 86 -27.37 -9.82 -1.51
C ASP A 86 -27.72 -8.34 -1.75
N GLU A 87 -27.58 -7.49 -0.74
CA GLU A 87 -27.54 -6.03 -0.94
C GLU A 87 -26.18 -5.57 -1.49
N PRO A 88 -26.08 -4.44 -2.21
CA PRO A 88 -24.80 -3.92 -2.68
C PRO A 88 -23.86 -3.56 -1.52
N ARG A 89 -22.71 -4.24 -1.44
CA ARG A 89 -21.68 -4.04 -0.42
C ARG A 89 -20.54 -3.20 -0.96
N ARG A 90 -20.24 -2.11 -0.25
CA ARG A 90 -19.24 -1.14 -0.68
C ARG A 90 -17.86 -1.41 -0.06
N LEU A 91 -16.84 -1.06 -0.83
CA LEU A 91 -15.46 -0.96 -0.36
C LEU A 91 -14.90 0.41 -0.71
N ASP A 92 -14.26 1.06 0.26
CA ASP A 92 -13.66 2.38 0.13
C ASP A 92 -12.24 2.40 0.68
N VAL A 93 -11.32 3.00 -0.06
CA VAL A 93 -9.92 3.19 0.30
C VAL A 93 -9.60 4.66 0.24
N PHE A 94 -8.98 5.18 1.29
CA PHE A 94 -8.40 6.52 1.33
C PHE A 94 -6.91 6.40 1.57
N ALA A 95 -6.10 7.20 0.91
CA ALA A 95 -4.67 7.25 1.17
C ALA A 95 -4.12 8.67 1.16
N VAL A 96 -3.09 8.86 1.97
CA VAL A 96 -2.25 10.07 1.99
C VAL A 96 -0.84 9.63 1.64
N ASP A 97 -0.25 10.24 0.61
CA ASP A 97 1.13 10.03 0.22
C ASP A 97 1.93 11.31 0.31
N PHE A 98 3.20 11.21 0.73
CA PHE A 98 4.10 12.35 0.81
C PHE A 98 5.50 11.95 0.37
N ASN A 99 6.16 12.81 -0.39
CA ASN A 99 7.59 12.68 -0.68
C ASN A 99 8.32 14.03 -0.58
N THR A 100 9.57 13.99 -0.18
CA THR A 100 10.46 15.16 -0.07
C THR A 100 11.92 14.76 -0.28
N GLU A 101 12.73 15.73 -0.67
CA GLU A 101 14.18 15.62 -0.73
C GLU A 101 14.79 16.76 0.09
N LEU A 102 15.60 16.42 1.09
CA LEU A 102 16.19 17.41 1.98
C LEU A 102 17.35 18.14 1.27
N PRO A 103 17.33 19.48 1.16
CA PRO A 103 18.26 20.21 0.29
C PRO A 103 19.72 20.20 0.74
N PHE A 104 20.01 19.83 1.99
CA PHE A 104 21.37 19.86 2.54
C PHE A 104 22.05 18.48 2.57
N SER A 105 21.26 17.41 2.55
CA SER A 105 21.74 16.04 2.67
C SER A 105 21.32 15.16 1.51
N GLU A 106 20.47 15.66 0.60
CA GLU A 106 19.88 14.88 -0.49
C GLU A 106 19.13 13.63 0.04
N THR A 107 18.71 13.66 1.31
CA THR A 107 17.92 12.58 1.90
C THR A 107 16.56 12.58 1.23
N TYR A 108 16.24 11.50 0.53
CA TYR A 108 14.92 11.28 -0.01
C TYR A 108 14.05 10.57 1.01
N ILE A 109 12.87 11.12 1.28
CA ILE A 109 11.87 10.53 2.18
C ILE A 109 10.59 10.37 1.37
N VAL A 110 9.99 9.18 1.40
CA VAL A 110 8.69 8.91 0.79
C VAL A 110 7.86 8.02 1.72
N GLY A 111 6.58 8.30 1.84
CA GLY A 111 5.67 7.46 2.60
C GLY A 111 4.24 7.53 2.09
N GLU A 112 3.48 6.52 2.46
CA GLU A 112 2.05 6.42 2.19
C GLU A 112 1.38 5.80 3.40
N TRP A 113 0.18 6.28 3.73
CA TRP A 113 -0.71 5.65 4.70
C TRP A 113 -2.12 5.55 4.13
N ALA A 114 -2.72 4.38 4.23
CA ALA A 114 -4.04 4.07 3.71
C ALA A 114 -4.99 3.59 4.81
N TRP A 115 -6.27 3.87 4.60
CA TRP A 115 -7.40 3.35 5.36
C TRP A 115 -8.35 2.66 4.41
N VAL A 116 -8.80 1.48 4.79
CA VAL A 116 -9.72 0.66 4.03
C VAL A 116 -10.97 0.45 4.86
N PHE A 117 -12.12 0.67 4.26
CA PHE A 117 -13.44 0.42 4.83
C PHE A 117 -14.16 -0.59 3.96
N VAL A 118 -14.61 -1.69 4.57
CA VAL A 118 -15.29 -2.79 3.88
C VAL A 118 -16.63 -3.01 4.56
N ASP A 119 -17.70 -2.96 3.78
CA ASP A 119 -19.03 -3.40 4.21
C ASP A 119 -19.06 -4.93 4.23
N VAL A 120 -18.80 -5.52 5.40
CA VAL A 120 -18.78 -6.97 5.60
C VAL A 120 -20.17 -7.44 6.04
N PRO A 121 -20.77 -8.46 5.39
CA PRO A 121 -22.05 -8.99 5.83
C PRO A 121 -21.99 -9.56 7.25
N ASN A 122 -23.02 -9.32 8.06
CA ASN A 122 -23.12 -9.80 9.45
C ASN A 122 -23.08 -11.34 9.62
N THR A 123 -23.14 -12.10 8.52
CA THR A 123 -22.99 -13.56 8.50
C THR A 123 -21.53 -14.01 8.63
N PHE A 124 -20.57 -13.11 8.40
CA PHE A 124 -19.15 -13.38 8.59
C PHE A 124 -18.76 -13.22 10.06
N THR A 125 -17.71 -13.93 10.47
CA THR A 125 -17.13 -13.77 11.80
C THR A 125 -16.28 -12.51 11.87
N GLN A 126 -15.98 -12.06 13.09
CA GLN A 126 -15.18 -10.86 13.36
C GLN A 126 -13.71 -10.95 12.89
N GLN A 127 -13.29 -12.04 12.25
CA GLN A 127 -11.99 -12.12 11.56
C GLN A 127 -11.96 -11.36 10.24
N TYR A 128 -13.14 -11.05 9.68
CA TYR A 128 -13.27 -10.24 8.49
C TYR A 128 -13.41 -8.78 8.91
N GLY A 129 -12.29 -8.04 8.87
CA GLY A 129 -12.25 -6.66 9.31
C GLY A 129 -13.02 -5.72 8.41
N GLU A 130 -13.90 -4.93 9.00
CA GLU A 130 -14.58 -3.81 8.33
C GLU A 130 -13.66 -2.61 8.13
N LYS A 131 -12.56 -2.54 8.89
CA LYS A 131 -11.59 -1.45 8.86
C LYS A 131 -10.17 -2.00 8.84
N GLN A 132 -9.35 -1.47 7.96
CA GLN A 132 -7.92 -1.77 7.89
C GLN A 132 -7.16 -0.46 7.80
N SER A 133 -5.93 -0.43 8.28
CA SER A 133 -5.05 0.70 8.07
C SER A 133 -3.60 0.28 7.98
N GLY A 134 -2.83 0.96 7.15
CA GLY A 134 -1.42 0.63 7.04
C GLY A 134 -0.69 1.50 6.05
N GLY A 135 0.62 1.39 6.07
CA GLY A 135 1.47 2.27 5.30
C GLY A 135 2.94 1.90 5.40
N PHE A 136 3.75 2.73 4.76
CA PHE A 136 5.20 2.66 4.85
C PHE A 136 5.83 4.04 4.88
N LEU A 137 7.07 4.07 5.36
CA LEU A 137 7.99 5.21 5.27
C LEU A 137 9.35 4.68 4.80
N ASP A 138 9.89 5.24 3.73
CA ASP A 138 11.20 4.91 3.19
C ASP A 138 12.10 6.15 3.26
N ILE A 139 13.29 5.99 3.83
CA ILE A 139 14.29 7.05 4.01
C ILE A 139 15.55 6.58 3.30
N VAL A 140 16.01 7.31 2.29
CA VAL A 140 17.19 6.99 1.49
C VAL A 140 18.19 8.13 1.56
N GLN A 141 19.39 7.83 2.04
CA GLN A 141 20.47 8.79 2.18
C GLN A 141 21.62 8.42 1.23
N PRO A 142 21.93 9.25 0.23
CA PRO A 142 23.20 9.19 -0.49
C PRO A 142 24.36 9.43 0.48
N VAL A 143 25.29 8.50 0.60
CA VAL A 143 26.45 8.65 1.50
C VAL A 143 27.77 8.79 0.75
N ILE A 144 27.81 8.34 -0.50
CA ILE A 144 28.94 8.53 -1.41
C ILE A 144 28.37 8.85 -2.78
N ASP A 145 28.81 9.95 -3.36
CA ASP A 145 28.56 10.32 -4.75
C ASP A 145 29.90 10.74 -5.38
N LYS A 146 30.42 9.91 -6.29
CA LYS A 146 31.67 10.16 -7.02
C LYS A 146 31.90 9.13 -8.11
N SER A 147 32.87 9.40 -8.97
CA SER A 147 33.38 8.41 -9.91
C SER A 147 34.04 7.23 -9.17
N MET A 148 33.55 6.02 -9.43
CA MET A 148 34.09 4.78 -8.85
C MET A 148 33.80 3.58 -9.76
N PHE A 149 34.70 2.59 -9.73
CA PHE A 149 34.56 1.33 -10.49
C PHE A 149 34.32 1.51 -12.02
N GLY A 150 34.79 2.62 -12.60
CA GLY A 150 34.64 2.94 -14.02
C GLY A 150 33.35 3.67 -14.40
N PHE A 151 32.57 4.12 -13.40
CA PHE A 151 31.38 4.94 -13.59
C PHE A 151 31.64 6.37 -13.09
N ASP A 152 31.12 7.38 -13.80
CA ASP A 152 31.41 8.79 -13.52
C ASP A 152 30.58 9.36 -12.34
N ASP A 153 29.29 8.98 -12.23
CA ASP A 153 28.33 9.50 -11.24
C ASP A 153 27.70 8.35 -10.43
N ALA A 154 28.56 7.55 -9.80
CA ALA A 154 28.11 6.39 -9.04
C ALA A 154 27.78 6.77 -7.59
N VAL A 155 26.63 6.28 -7.11
CA VAL A 155 26.08 6.62 -5.80
C VAL A 155 25.95 5.39 -4.91
N PHE A 156 26.44 5.48 -3.68
CA PHE A 156 26.14 4.51 -2.63
C PHE A 156 25.15 5.14 -1.63
N ASN A 157 24.08 4.42 -1.31
CA ASN A 157 23.06 4.88 -0.39
C ASN A 157 22.93 3.94 0.81
N VAL A 158 22.59 4.50 1.95
CA VAL A 158 21.98 3.77 3.07
C VAL A 158 20.48 4.07 3.08
N ALA A 159 19.66 3.09 3.46
CA ALA A 159 18.22 3.23 3.49
C ALA A 159 17.61 2.60 4.74
N LEU A 160 16.44 3.09 5.12
CA LEU A 160 15.60 2.51 6.16
C LEU A 160 14.15 2.58 5.71
N ARG A 161 13.50 1.41 5.61
CA ARG A 161 12.05 1.33 5.43
C ARG A 161 11.37 0.86 6.71
N LEU A 162 10.27 1.51 7.04
CA LEU A 162 9.33 1.14 8.09
C LEU A 162 8.00 0.78 7.44
N GLU A 163 7.38 -0.32 7.86
CA GLU A 163 6.10 -0.80 7.35
C GLU A 163 5.19 -1.12 8.55
N SER A 164 3.90 -0.84 8.43
CA SER A 164 2.90 -1.22 9.42
C SER A 164 1.55 -1.44 8.73
N VAL A 165 0.87 -2.53 9.04
CA VAL A 165 -0.49 -2.81 8.57
C VAL A 165 -1.27 -3.48 9.71
N ASP A 166 -2.45 -2.96 9.99
CA ASP A 166 -3.49 -3.57 10.81
C ASP A 166 -4.64 -3.97 9.88
N TRP A 167 -4.88 -5.28 9.78
CA TRP A 167 -5.88 -5.85 8.89
C TRP A 167 -7.30 -5.83 9.47
N ASN A 168 -7.48 -5.50 10.75
CA ASN A 168 -8.77 -5.58 11.42
C ASN A 168 -8.85 -4.61 12.62
N VAL A 169 -8.85 -3.31 12.30
CA VAL A 169 -8.91 -2.22 13.27
C VAL A 169 -10.25 -2.26 14.00
N GLY A 170 -10.27 -2.77 15.23
CA GLY A 170 -11.51 -2.87 16.01
C GLY A 170 -11.36 -3.59 17.34
N THR A 171 -12.51 -3.94 17.91
CA THR A 171 -12.62 -4.69 19.17
C THR A 171 -13.63 -5.82 19.00
N PHE A 172 -13.41 -6.95 19.66
CA PHE A 172 -14.39 -8.03 19.70
C PHE A 172 -15.67 -7.60 20.42
N ASN A 173 -16.83 -7.85 19.81
CA ASN A 173 -18.15 -7.51 20.33
C ASN A 173 -18.44 -8.18 21.69
N GLU A 174 -17.97 -9.41 21.91
CA GLU A 174 -18.27 -10.19 23.11
C GLU A 174 -17.37 -9.83 24.29
N THR A 175 -16.13 -9.40 24.03
CA THR A 175 -15.13 -9.18 25.10
C THR A 175 -14.73 -7.71 25.26
N GLY A 176 -14.95 -6.88 24.24
CA GLY A 176 -14.43 -5.52 24.16
C GLY A 176 -12.91 -5.43 24.03
N GLY A 177 -12.20 -6.56 23.90
CA GLY A 177 -10.75 -6.58 23.66
C GLY A 177 -10.42 -6.18 22.24
N ASN A 178 -9.26 -5.54 22.03
CA ASN A 178 -8.77 -5.19 20.70
C ASN A 178 -8.60 -6.44 19.85
N ILE A 179 -9.00 -6.35 18.58
CA ILE A 179 -8.66 -7.35 17.56
C ILE A 179 -7.21 -7.09 17.16
N GLY A 180 -6.40 -8.14 17.11
CA GLY A 180 -5.04 -8.09 16.58
C GLY A 180 -5.03 -8.19 15.06
N ASP A 181 -4.13 -9.01 14.52
CA ASP A 181 -3.87 -9.16 13.08
C ASP A 181 -3.08 -7.98 12.48
N GLU A 182 -2.00 -7.63 13.17
CA GLU A 182 -1.09 -6.56 12.80
C GLU A 182 0.24 -7.15 12.31
N ILE A 183 0.86 -6.45 11.37
CA ILE A 183 2.19 -6.73 10.87
C ILE A 183 2.98 -5.44 10.81
N TRP A 184 4.19 -5.44 11.34
CA TRP A 184 5.12 -4.33 11.18
C TRP A 184 6.50 -4.83 10.81
N ALA A 185 7.26 -4.00 10.10
CA ALA A 185 8.61 -4.32 9.69
C ALA A 185 9.55 -3.12 9.77
N VAL A 186 10.82 -3.42 10.07
CA VAL A 186 11.94 -2.49 9.99
C VAL A 186 12.97 -3.09 9.04
N VAL A 187 13.30 -2.35 8.00
CA VAL A 187 14.07 -2.85 6.86
C VAL A 187 15.23 -1.90 6.55
N PRO A 188 16.35 -1.98 7.30
CA PRO A 188 17.58 -1.31 6.91
C PRO A 188 18.14 -1.91 5.61
N GLY A 189 18.72 -1.06 4.77
CA GLY A 189 19.31 -1.47 3.50
C GLY A 189 20.48 -0.60 3.06
N ILE A 190 21.22 -1.13 2.09
CA ILE A 190 22.23 -0.41 1.33
C ILE A 190 21.94 -0.57 -0.16
N SER A 191 22.31 0.43 -0.94
CA SER A 191 22.23 0.32 -2.40
C SER A 191 23.40 0.96 -3.10
N PHE A 192 23.74 0.40 -4.25
CA PHE A 192 24.75 0.93 -5.15
C PHE A 192 24.11 1.22 -6.50
N ARG A 193 24.23 2.45 -6.97
CA ARG A 193 23.78 2.92 -8.27
C ARG A 193 25.01 3.27 -9.11
N PRO A 194 25.49 2.37 -10.00
CA PRO A 194 26.59 2.70 -10.89
C PRO A 194 26.20 3.74 -11.94
N THR A 195 24.92 3.81 -12.32
CA THR A 195 24.34 4.83 -13.19
C THR A 195 22.95 5.19 -12.68
N TYR A 196 22.34 6.26 -13.19
CA TYR A 196 20.96 6.62 -12.85
C TYR A 196 19.93 5.53 -13.23
N GLN A 197 20.25 4.65 -14.19
CA GLN A 197 19.37 3.60 -14.69
C GLN A 197 19.58 2.24 -14.01
N THR A 198 20.63 2.09 -13.20
CA THR A 198 21.00 0.79 -12.63
C THR A 198 21.09 0.88 -11.11
N VAL A 199 20.52 -0.11 -10.40
CA VAL A 199 20.61 -0.19 -8.95
C VAL A 199 20.77 -1.63 -8.47
N PHE A 200 21.68 -1.82 -7.53
CA PHE A 200 21.82 -3.02 -6.71
C PHE A 200 21.39 -2.68 -5.29
N ARG A 201 20.59 -3.54 -4.64
CA ARG A 201 20.12 -3.35 -3.26
C ARG A 201 20.34 -4.60 -2.43
N LEU A 202 20.71 -4.39 -1.18
CA LEU A 202 20.76 -5.41 -0.14
C LEU A 202 20.00 -4.86 1.07
N ASN A 203 18.94 -5.55 1.48
CA ASN A 203 18.16 -5.20 2.67
C ASN A 203 18.19 -6.34 3.68
N TYR A 204 18.03 -5.98 4.95
CA TYR A 204 17.71 -6.92 6.01
C TYR A 204 16.34 -6.56 6.57
N ARG A 205 15.37 -7.48 6.47
CA ARG A 205 14.01 -7.28 6.97
C ARG A 205 13.88 -7.95 8.33
N TYR A 206 13.42 -7.18 9.32
CA TYR A 206 12.90 -7.70 10.58
C TYR A 206 11.40 -7.41 10.62
N GLN A 207 10.58 -8.44 10.87
CA GLN A 207 9.13 -8.34 10.90
C GLN A 207 8.58 -9.03 12.15
N GLU A 208 7.54 -8.44 12.74
CA GLU A 208 6.68 -9.10 13.71
C GLU A 208 5.25 -9.13 13.18
N GLN A 209 4.54 -10.23 13.44
CA GLN A 209 3.14 -10.40 13.09
C GLN A 209 2.37 -10.96 14.28
N THR A 210 1.31 -10.27 14.69
CA THR A 210 0.37 -10.74 15.70
C THR A 210 -0.78 -11.49 15.02
N ASP A 211 -1.36 -12.45 15.72
CA ASP A 211 -2.62 -13.05 15.29
C ASP A 211 -3.81 -12.21 15.74
N ILE A 212 -5.01 -12.60 15.29
CA ILE A 212 -6.27 -11.93 15.60
C ILE A 212 -6.55 -11.82 17.11
N LEU A 213 -6.00 -12.72 17.93
CA LEU A 213 -6.21 -12.74 19.39
C LEU A 213 -5.17 -11.88 20.12
N GLY A 214 -4.20 -11.29 19.41
CA GLY A 214 -3.13 -10.50 20.01
C GLY A 214 -2.14 -11.34 20.82
N ASN A 215 -1.94 -12.62 20.46
CA ASN A 215 -0.91 -13.43 21.08
C ASN A 215 0.49 -12.88 20.79
N ALA A 216 1.50 -13.38 21.53
CA ALA A 216 2.89 -12.99 21.31
C ALA A 216 3.26 -13.14 19.82
N PRO A 217 3.88 -12.12 19.20
CA PRO A 217 4.02 -12.08 17.76
C PRO A 217 4.99 -13.14 17.23
N ALA A 218 4.66 -13.67 16.05
CA ALA A 218 5.61 -14.44 15.25
C ALA A 218 6.67 -13.49 14.70
N LYS A 219 7.95 -13.85 14.90
CA LYS A 219 9.10 -13.06 14.47
C LYS A 219 9.72 -13.68 13.23
N THR A 220 9.90 -12.88 12.19
CA THR A 220 10.48 -13.30 10.92
C THR A 220 11.59 -12.33 10.53
N SER A 221 12.71 -12.87 10.06
CA SER A 221 13.80 -12.06 9.51
C SER A 221 14.34 -12.64 8.23
N GLY A 222 14.80 -11.79 7.31
CA GLY A 222 15.31 -12.23 6.01
C GLY A 222 16.27 -11.23 5.38
N ILE A 223 17.09 -11.72 4.46
CA ILE A 223 17.94 -10.90 3.60
C ILE A 223 17.28 -10.82 2.23
N GLU A 224 17.17 -9.61 1.69
CA GLU A 224 16.59 -9.34 0.37
C GLU A 224 17.69 -8.76 -0.54
N ILE A 225 17.86 -9.34 -1.72
CA ILE A 225 18.83 -8.87 -2.71
C ILE A 225 18.05 -8.49 -3.98
N GLY A 226 18.25 -7.27 -4.45
CA GLY A 226 17.58 -6.72 -5.62
C GLY A 226 18.56 -6.17 -6.65
N PHE A 227 18.23 -6.33 -7.92
CA PHE A 227 18.92 -5.69 -9.03
C PHE A 227 17.88 -5.20 -10.04
N ALA A 228 18.04 -3.96 -10.52
CA ALA A 228 17.26 -3.41 -11.61
C ALA A 228 18.15 -2.59 -12.54
N THR A 229 17.90 -2.70 -13.84
CA THR A 229 18.54 -1.90 -14.88
C THR A 229 17.46 -1.49 -15.89
N TYR A 230 17.43 -0.22 -16.25
CA TYR A 230 16.54 0.34 -17.27
C TYR A 230 17.36 0.67 -18.52
N PHE A 231 16.79 0.43 -19.70
CA PHE A 231 17.44 0.65 -21.00
C PHE A 231 16.72 1.75 -21.76
#